data_AF-A0A6M1T0R4-F1
#
_entry.id   AF-A0A6M1T0R4-F1
#
_cell.length_a   1.000
_cell.length_b   1.000
_cell.length_c   1.000
_cell.angle_alpha   90.00
_cell.angle_beta   90.00
_cell.angle_gamma   90.00
#
_symmetry.space_group_name_H-M   'P 1'
#
loop_
_entity.id
_entity.type
_entity.pdbx_description
1 polymer ?
#
loop_
_entity_poly.entity_id
_entity_poly.type
_entity_poly.pdbx_seq_one_letter_code
_entity_poly.pdbx_strand_id
1 'polypeptide(L)'
;MANQKVLKKTGRAGSSLLLWIMEMGFKILAPIAAAISLGDQGGFLSKIGSGLGSLPEKIRELLRTLNNTDYVTGIINDYNSLTASAFNEKYGGDAINNVMQYLNEGVTYLQNVYQNITAEPVSTVLAALLVFMLLYLFSRLMRFIRQRGQGSVIDKMERRAGEKIFSSSNM
;
A
#
# COMPACT_ATOMS: atom_id res chain seq x y z
N MET A 1 -32.61 25.13 10.12
CA MET A 1 -32.09 24.63 8.81
C MET A 1 -30.58 24.78 8.61
N ALA A 2 -29.87 25.71 9.27
CA ALA A 2 -28.41 25.88 9.11
C ALA A 2 -27.58 24.68 9.62
N ASN A 3 -27.94 24.08 10.77
CA ASN A 3 -27.22 22.93 11.34
C ASN A 3 -27.25 21.66 10.47
N GLN A 4 -28.34 21.42 9.73
CA GLN A 4 -28.44 20.26 8.84
C GLN A 4 -27.52 20.37 7.61
N LYS A 5 -27.28 21.61 7.13
CA LYS A 5 -26.35 21.87 6.02
C LYS A 5 -24.90 21.71 6.47
N VAL A 6 -24.55 22.11 7.69
CA VAL A 6 -23.20 21.95 8.25
C VAL A 6 -22.87 20.47 8.48
N LEU A 7 -23.79 19.70 9.07
CA LEU A 7 -23.65 18.24 9.26
C LEU A 7 -23.51 17.46 7.94
N LYS A 8 -24.27 17.83 6.89
CA LYS A 8 -24.09 17.25 5.55
C LYS A 8 -22.74 17.61 4.90
N LYS A 9 -22.19 18.79 5.21
CA LYS A 9 -20.91 19.26 4.65
C LYS A 9 -19.72 18.59 5.33
N THR A 10 -19.77 18.41 6.66
CA THR A 10 -18.75 17.67 7.43
C THR A 10 -18.80 16.17 7.15
N GLY A 11 -19.99 15.57 7.00
CA GLY A 11 -20.14 14.16 6.59
C GLY A 11 -19.59 13.87 5.19
N ARG A 12 -19.78 14.79 4.22
CA ARG A 12 -19.17 14.70 2.88
C ARG A 12 -17.64 14.86 2.92
N ALA A 13 -17.11 15.74 3.76
CA ALA A 13 -15.67 15.94 3.90
C ALA A 13 -14.99 14.70 4.49
N GLY A 14 -15.54 14.12 5.57
CA GLY A 14 -15.04 12.88 6.17
C GLY A 14 -15.10 11.68 5.22
N SER A 15 -16.23 11.53 4.51
CA SER A 15 -16.35 10.50 3.46
C SER A 15 -15.32 10.68 2.33
N SER A 16 -15.04 11.92 1.93
CA SER A 16 -14.04 12.19 0.87
C SER A 16 -12.60 11.89 1.30
N LEU A 17 -12.26 12.13 2.58
CA LEU A 17 -10.96 11.80 3.16
C LEU A 17 -10.78 10.28 3.28
N LEU A 18 -11.79 9.57 3.79
CA LEU A 18 -11.78 8.10 3.88
C LEU A 18 -11.60 7.46 2.50
N LEU A 19 -12.34 7.91 1.49
CA LEU A 19 -12.21 7.41 0.12
C LEU A 19 -10.82 7.72 -0.48
N TRP A 20 -10.18 8.82 -0.09
CA TRP A 20 -8.81 9.13 -0.50
C TRP A 20 -7.78 8.22 0.19
N ILE A 21 -7.94 7.98 1.49
CA ILE A 21 -7.10 7.02 2.24
C ILE A 21 -7.24 5.62 1.64
N MET A 22 -8.46 5.18 1.35
CA MET A 22 -8.72 3.90 0.69
C MET A 22 -8.13 3.85 -0.72
N GLU A 23 -8.29 4.90 -1.53
CA GLU A 23 -7.64 5.02 -2.85
C GLU A 23 -6.13 4.81 -2.73
N MET A 24 -5.49 5.44 -1.74
CA MET A 24 -4.05 5.34 -1.54
C MET A 24 -3.62 3.98 -1.00
N GLY A 25 -4.40 3.43 -0.06
CA GLY A 25 -4.23 2.07 0.43
C GLY A 25 -4.22 1.07 -0.72
N PHE A 26 -5.25 1.05 -1.57
CA PHE A 26 -5.31 0.11 -2.70
C PHE A 26 -4.15 0.27 -3.70
N LYS A 27 -3.66 1.48 -3.95
CA LYS A 27 -2.49 1.68 -4.84
C LYS A 27 -1.19 1.14 -4.24
N ILE A 28 -1.02 1.25 -2.93
CA ILE A 28 0.15 0.70 -2.23
C ILE A 28 0.04 -0.82 -2.11
N LEU A 29 -1.16 -1.35 -1.88
CA LEU A 29 -1.41 -2.79 -1.77
C LEU A 29 -1.31 -3.51 -3.10
N ALA A 30 -1.64 -2.87 -4.23
CA ALA A 30 -1.56 -3.48 -5.55
C ALA A 30 -0.19 -4.10 -5.88
N PRO A 31 0.96 -3.39 -5.77
CA PRO A 31 2.26 -3.98 -6.02
C PRO A 31 2.65 -5.05 -4.97
N ILE A 32 2.24 -4.89 -3.71
CA ILE A 32 2.52 -5.86 -2.64
C ILE A 32 1.80 -7.19 -2.93
N ALA A 33 0.51 -7.12 -3.23
CA ALA A 33 -0.31 -8.28 -3.58
C ALA A 33 0.22 -8.99 -4.83
N ALA A 34 0.64 -8.23 -5.84
CA ALA A 34 1.24 -8.78 -7.04
C ALA A 34 2.57 -9.50 -6.75
N ALA A 35 3.44 -8.91 -5.91
CA ALA A 35 4.68 -9.52 -5.47
C ALA A 35 4.44 -10.84 -4.72
N ILE A 36 3.40 -10.90 -3.90
CA ILE A 36 2.99 -12.14 -3.20
C ILE A 36 2.57 -13.21 -4.21
N SER A 37 1.72 -12.86 -5.18
CA SER A 37 1.29 -13.79 -6.22
C SER A 37 2.46 -14.36 -7.05
N LEU A 38 3.54 -13.59 -7.23
CA LEU A 38 4.75 -14.08 -7.90
C LEU A 38 5.51 -15.12 -7.09
N GLY A 39 5.51 -14.98 -5.76
CA GLY A 39 6.23 -15.88 -4.85
C GLY A 39 5.47 -17.16 -4.48
N ASP A 40 4.17 -17.24 -4.75
CA ASP A 40 3.35 -18.40 -4.39
C ASP A 40 3.52 -19.57 -5.37
N GLN A 41 3.76 -20.77 -4.85
CA GLN A 41 4.08 -21.99 -5.62
C GLN A 41 2.84 -22.77 -6.10
N GLY A 42 1.62 -22.28 -5.82
CA GLY A 42 0.37 -22.92 -6.28
C GLY A 42 0.03 -22.66 -7.76
N GLY A 43 -1.07 -23.24 -8.24
CA GLY A 43 -1.59 -22.94 -9.58
C GLY A 43 -2.20 -21.53 -9.69
N PHE A 44 -2.62 -21.11 -10.89
CA PHE A 44 -3.13 -19.76 -11.19
C PHE A 44 -4.13 -19.20 -10.15
N LEU A 45 -5.16 -19.96 -9.80
CA LEU A 45 -6.17 -19.53 -8.82
C LEU A 45 -5.62 -19.43 -7.40
N SER A 46 -4.68 -20.31 -7.02
CA SER A 46 -4.00 -20.24 -5.73
C SER A 46 -3.19 -18.95 -5.64
N LYS A 47 -2.41 -18.61 -6.68
CA LYS A 47 -1.60 -17.37 -6.70
C LYS A 47 -2.45 -16.11 -6.56
N ILE A 48 -3.64 -16.09 -7.17
CA ILE A 48 -4.62 -15.00 -7.00
C ILE A 48 -5.15 -14.97 -5.57
N GLY A 49 -5.55 -16.14 -5.05
CA GLY A 49 -6.06 -16.30 -3.69
C GLY A 49 -5.04 -15.86 -2.63
N SER A 50 -3.79 -16.27 -2.78
CA SER A 50 -2.67 -15.87 -1.92
C SER A 50 -2.40 -14.38 -2.01
N GLY A 51 -2.37 -13.80 -3.22
CA GLY A 51 -2.16 -12.37 -3.44
C GLY A 51 -3.22 -11.47 -2.80
N LEU A 52 -4.48 -11.90 -2.79
CA LEU A 52 -5.60 -11.14 -2.19
C LEU A 52 -5.81 -11.47 -0.70
N GLY A 53 -5.72 -12.74 -0.33
CA GLY A 53 -6.05 -13.26 1.00
C GLY A 53 -4.98 -13.00 2.05
N SER A 54 -3.70 -12.95 1.67
CA SER A 54 -2.60 -12.73 2.61
C SER A 54 -2.29 -11.24 2.89
N LEU A 55 -2.99 -10.32 2.22
CA LEU A 55 -2.78 -8.88 2.40
C LEU A 55 -2.87 -8.40 3.85
N PRO A 56 -3.87 -8.79 4.66
CA PRO A 56 -3.99 -8.30 6.04
C PRO A 56 -2.78 -8.66 6.90
N GLU A 57 -2.27 -9.89 6.74
CA GLU A 57 -1.12 -10.37 7.51
C GLU A 57 0.18 -9.74 7.01
N LYS A 58 0.37 -9.64 5.69
CA LYS A 58 1.56 -9.02 5.10
C LYS A 58 1.64 -7.51 5.30
N ILE A 59 0.51 -6.82 5.44
CA ILE A 59 0.50 -5.41 5.88
C ILE A 59 1.03 -5.28 7.30
N ARG A 60 0.57 -6.14 8.23
CA ARG A 60 1.06 -6.14 9.61
C ARG A 60 2.55 -6.45 9.67
N GLU A 61 2.99 -7.41 8.87
CA GLU A 61 4.40 -7.77 8.74
C GLU A 61 5.22 -6.61 8.17
N LEU A 62 4.78 -5.98 7.07
CA LEU A 62 5.43 -4.79 6.49
C LEU A 62 5.53 -3.64 7.48
N LEU A 63 4.47 -3.35 8.23
CA LEU A 63 4.48 -2.31 9.26
C LEU A 63 5.46 -2.65 10.38
N ARG A 64 5.56 -3.92 10.78
CA ARG A 64 6.54 -4.39 11.76
C ARG A 64 7.97 -4.30 11.24
N THR A 65 8.20 -4.71 9.99
CA THR A 65 9.52 -4.66 9.34
C THR A 65 9.98 -3.22 9.13
N LEU A 66 9.09 -2.32 8.70
CA LEU A 66 9.38 -0.89 8.59
C LEU A 66 9.79 -0.30 9.95
N ASN A 67 9.09 -0.65 11.02
CA ASN A 67 9.43 -0.21 12.36
C ASN A 67 10.76 -0.80 12.87
N ASN A 68 11.18 -1.94 12.32
CA ASN A 68 12.43 -2.63 12.65
C ASN A 68 13.59 -2.32 11.68
N THR A 69 13.37 -1.56 10.60
CA THR A 69 14.40 -1.36 9.56
C THR A 69 15.56 -0.51 10.08
N ASP A 70 15.27 0.51 10.90
CA ASP A 70 16.29 1.33 11.58
C ASP A 70 17.11 0.48 12.56
N TYR A 71 16.45 -0.47 13.23
CA TYR A 71 17.09 -1.40 14.15
C TYR A 71 18.02 -2.38 13.43
N VAL A 72 17.57 -3.00 12.34
CA VAL A 72 18.37 -3.93 11.52
C VAL A 72 19.57 -3.23 10.89
N THR A 73 19.38 -2.02 10.36
CA THR A 73 20.45 -1.23 9.75
C THR A 73 21.50 -0.82 10.79
N GLY A 74 21.05 -0.42 12.00
CA GLY A 74 21.93 -0.14 13.13
C GLY A 74 22.76 -1.35 13.54
N ILE A 75 22.15 -2.53 13.62
CA ILE A 75 22.86 -3.79 13.93
C ILE A 75 23.95 -4.08 12.90
N ILE A 76 23.66 -3.95 11.60
CA ILE A 76 24.65 -4.24 10.54
C ILE A 76 25.83 -3.27 10.59
N ASN A 77 25.58 -1.99 10.80
CA ASN A 77 26.62 -0.97 10.90
C ASN A 77 27.49 -1.16 12.14
N ASP A 78 26.85 -1.47 13.27
CA ASP A 78 27.55 -1.69 14.54
C ASP A 78 28.31 -3.01 14.55
N TYR A 79 27.82 -4.05 13.87
CA TYR A 79 28.57 -5.30 13.69
C TYR A 79 29.88 -5.10 12.93
N ASN A 80 29.88 -4.21 11.93
CA ASN A 80 31.07 -3.91 11.12
C ASN A 80 32.03 -2.91 11.80
N SER A 81 31.62 -2.24 12.87
CA SER A 81 32.40 -1.17 13.51
C SER A 81 32.76 -1.42 14.98
N LEU A 82 32.01 -2.26 15.70
CA LEU A 82 32.27 -2.63 17.08
C LEU A 82 33.05 -3.94 17.18
N THR A 83 33.78 -4.09 18.29
CA THR A 83 34.37 -5.39 18.65
C THR A 83 33.26 -6.36 19.07
N ALA A 84 33.48 -7.66 18.86
CA ALA A 84 32.49 -8.70 19.15
C ALA A 84 31.95 -8.68 20.60
N SER A 85 32.79 -8.27 21.57
CA SER A 85 32.38 -8.14 22.97
C SER A 85 31.41 -6.97 23.18
N ALA A 86 31.73 -5.79 22.63
CA ALA A 86 30.88 -4.59 22.77
C ALA A 86 29.56 -4.74 22.00
N PHE A 87 29.58 -5.46 20.88
CA PHE A 87 28.39 -5.79 20.11
C PHE A 87 27.45 -6.73 20.87
N ASN A 88 27.98 -7.81 21.47
CA ASN A 88 27.19 -8.75 22.26
C ASN A 88 26.60 -8.10 23.52
N GLU A 89 27.30 -7.17 24.14
CA GLU A 89 26.79 -6.42 25.31
C GLU A 89 25.65 -5.46 24.92
N LYS A 90 25.71 -4.86 23.72
CA LYS A 90 24.73 -3.87 23.24
C LYS A 90 23.46 -4.49 22.64
N TYR A 91 23.58 -5.57 21.88
CA TYR A 91 22.46 -6.14 21.12
C TYR A 91 22.08 -7.58 21.53
N GLY A 92 22.92 -8.25 22.31
CA GLY A 92 22.78 -9.68 22.62
C GLY A 92 23.25 -10.59 21.48
N GLY A 93 23.61 -11.84 21.81
CA GLY A 93 24.20 -12.79 20.85
C GLY A 93 23.31 -13.18 19.66
N ASP A 94 21.99 -12.96 19.76
CA ASP A 94 21.02 -13.35 18.73
C ASP A 94 20.65 -12.26 17.73
N ALA A 95 21.20 -11.05 17.86
CA ALA A 95 20.87 -9.93 16.97
C ALA A 95 21.24 -10.21 15.51
N ILE A 96 22.40 -10.82 15.27
CA ILE A 96 22.84 -11.23 13.92
C ILE A 96 21.97 -12.36 13.38
N ASN A 97 21.54 -13.30 14.23
CA ASN A 97 20.66 -14.39 13.82
C ASN A 97 19.33 -13.85 13.26
N ASN A 98 18.77 -12.80 13.87
CA ASN A 98 17.57 -12.12 13.35
C ASN A 98 17.82 -11.44 12.00
N VAL A 99 18.97 -10.78 11.81
CA VAL A 99 19.33 -10.16 10.51
C VAL A 99 19.50 -11.23 9.43
N MET A 100 20.20 -12.32 9.75
CA MET A 100 20.39 -13.45 8.83
C MET A 100 19.06 -14.12 8.47
N GLN A 101 18.11 -14.19 9.41
CA GLN A 101 16.78 -14.70 9.13
C GLN A 101 16.04 -13.82 8.11
N TYR A 102 16.02 -12.50 8.29
CA TYR A 102 15.39 -11.57 7.32
C TYR A 102 16.03 -11.67 5.92
N LEU A 103 17.35 -11.81 5.85
CA LEU A 103 18.05 -12.00 4.58
C LEU A 103 17.69 -13.35 3.93
N ASN A 104 17.64 -14.43 4.70
CA ASN A 104 17.26 -15.75 4.20
C ASN A 104 15.81 -15.79 3.70
N GLU A 105 14.89 -15.10 4.38
CA GLU A 105 13.50 -14.94 3.92
C GLU A 105 13.45 -14.23 2.56
N GLY A 106 14.23 -13.16 2.38
CA GLY A 106 14.36 -12.45 1.11
C GLY A 106 14.94 -13.31 -0.02
N VAL A 107 16.00 -14.07 0.26
CA VAL A 107 16.60 -15.01 -0.71
C VAL A 107 15.62 -16.11 -1.09
N THR A 108 14.91 -16.68 -0.11
CA THR A 108 13.89 -17.72 -0.33
C THR A 108 12.77 -17.21 -1.22
N TYR A 109 12.30 -15.97 -1.00
CA TYR A 109 11.32 -15.34 -1.86
C TYR A 109 11.80 -15.24 -3.31
N LEU A 110 13.02 -14.75 -3.55
CA LEU A 110 13.59 -14.63 -4.90
C LEU A 110 13.73 -16.00 -5.58
N GLN A 111 14.15 -17.01 -4.84
CA GLN A 111 14.21 -18.38 -5.35
C GLN A 111 12.82 -18.90 -5.75
N ASN A 112 11.80 -18.66 -4.94
CA ASN A 112 10.42 -19.06 -5.25
C ASN A 112 9.89 -18.34 -6.49
N VAL A 113 10.12 -17.03 -6.62
CA VAL A 113 9.75 -16.27 -7.82
C VAL A 113 10.44 -16.84 -9.05
N TYR A 114 11.75 -17.12 -8.96
CA TYR A 114 12.51 -17.69 -10.05
C TYR A 114 11.96 -19.07 -10.46
N GLN A 115 11.75 -19.96 -9.50
CA GLN A 115 11.19 -21.29 -9.75
C GLN A 115 9.80 -21.21 -10.40
N ASN A 116 8.94 -20.32 -9.91
CA ASN A 116 7.61 -20.09 -10.47
C ASN A 116 7.63 -19.57 -11.91
N ILE A 117 8.53 -18.64 -12.22
CA ILE A 117 8.69 -18.14 -13.59
C ILE A 117 9.23 -19.24 -14.49
N THR A 118 10.13 -20.10 -14.01
CA THR A 118 10.66 -21.21 -14.81
C THR A 118 9.66 -22.34 -15.03
N ALA A 119 8.81 -22.64 -14.04
CA ALA A 119 7.85 -23.75 -14.10
C ALA A 119 6.58 -23.36 -14.86
N GLU A 120 5.97 -22.22 -14.51
CA GLU A 120 4.74 -21.73 -15.13
C GLU A 120 4.80 -20.21 -15.39
N PRO A 121 5.57 -19.76 -16.40
CA PRO A 121 5.83 -18.33 -16.63
C PRO A 121 4.54 -17.55 -16.89
N VAL A 122 3.69 -18.07 -17.77
CA VAL A 122 2.46 -17.37 -18.19
C VAL A 122 1.46 -17.29 -17.05
N SER A 123 1.22 -18.40 -16.34
CA SER A 123 0.32 -18.47 -15.17
C SER A 123 0.75 -17.50 -14.08
N THR A 124 2.05 -17.49 -13.75
CA THR A 124 2.62 -16.65 -12.69
C THR A 124 2.51 -15.15 -13.02
N VAL A 125 2.89 -14.75 -14.24
CA VAL A 125 2.83 -13.36 -14.67
C VAL A 125 1.38 -12.88 -14.78
N LEU A 126 0.49 -13.68 -15.35
CA LEU A 126 -0.93 -13.32 -15.47
C LEU A 126 -1.61 -13.22 -14.12
N ALA A 127 -1.33 -14.13 -13.17
CA ALA A 127 -1.90 -14.06 -11.83
C ALA A 127 -1.48 -12.77 -11.12
N ALA A 128 -0.19 -12.43 -11.16
CA ALA A 128 0.32 -11.20 -10.57
C ALA A 128 -0.26 -9.94 -11.23
N LEU A 129 -0.36 -9.91 -12.57
CA LEU A 129 -0.98 -8.81 -13.31
C LEU A 129 -2.47 -8.67 -12.99
N LEU A 130 -3.20 -9.78 -12.89
CA LEU A 130 -4.63 -9.78 -12.59
C LEU A 130 -4.87 -9.25 -11.18
N VAL A 131 -4.13 -9.71 -10.18
CA VAL A 131 -4.21 -9.20 -8.80
C VAL A 131 -3.88 -7.71 -8.75
N PHE A 132 -2.81 -7.28 -9.42
CA PHE A 132 -2.45 -5.86 -9.53
C PHE A 132 -3.60 -5.05 -10.13
N MET A 133 -4.15 -5.50 -11.26
CA MET A 133 -5.22 -4.82 -11.98
C MET A 133 -6.49 -4.74 -11.13
N LEU A 134 -6.88 -5.80 -10.43
CA LEU A 134 -8.07 -5.78 -9.55
C LEU A 134 -7.96 -4.71 -8.47
N LEU A 135 -6.85 -4.70 -7.72
CA LEU A 135 -6.64 -3.72 -6.65
C LEU A 135 -6.49 -2.29 -7.22
N TYR A 136 -5.81 -2.16 -8.36
CA TYR A 136 -5.70 -0.87 -9.04
C TYR A 136 -7.06 -0.36 -9.52
N LEU A 137 -7.93 -1.23 -10.04
CA LEU A 137 -9.30 -0.89 -10.43
C LEU A 137 -10.13 -0.46 -9.22
N PHE A 138 -10.01 -1.15 -8.07
CA PHE A 138 -10.65 -0.68 -6.83
C PHE A 138 -10.17 0.72 -6.44
N SER A 139 -8.88 1.02 -6.58
CA SER A 139 -8.38 2.39 -6.34
C SER A 139 -9.01 3.42 -7.28
N ARG A 140 -9.21 3.06 -8.56
CA ARG A 140 -9.86 3.93 -9.56
C ARG A 140 -11.34 4.12 -9.28
N LEU A 141 -12.05 3.07 -8.84
CA LEU A 141 -13.44 3.15 -8.41
C LEU A 141 -13.60 4.08 -7.21
N MET A 142 -12.72 3.98 -6.21
CA MET A 142 -12.72 4.88 -5.05
C MET A 142 -12.49 6.33 -5.45
N ARG A 143 -11.55 6.58 -6.38
CA ARG A 143 -11.34 7.91 -6.97
C ARG A 143 -12.59 8.43 -7.69
N PHE A 144 -13.23 7.57 -8.49
CA PHE A 144 -14.42 7.94 -9.25
C PHE A 144 -15.60 8.28 -8.33
N ILE A 145 -15.85 7.48 -7.29
CA ILE A 145 -16.88 7.73 -6.29
C ILE A 145 -16.60 9.05 -5.54
N ARG A 146 -15.34 9.30 -5.18
CA ARG A 146 -14.92 10.56 -4.54
C ARG A 146 -15.15 11.78 -5.44
N GLN A 147 -14.92 11.64 -6.75
CA GLN A 147 -15.06 12.73 -7.72
C GLN A 147 -16.53 12.99 -8.12
N ARG A 148 -17.41 11.97 -8.11
CA ARG A 148 -18.84 12.11 -8.46
C ARG A 148 -19.61 13.16 -7.65
N GLY A 149 -19.09 13.57 -6.48
CA GLY A 149 -19.71 14.60 -5.64
C GLY A 149 -19.01 15.96 -5.66
N GLN A 150 -17.85 16.09 -6.33
CA GLN A 150 -17.02 17.30 -6.22
C GLN A 150 -17.33 18.35 -7.28
N GLY A 151 -18.13 18.08 -8.32
CA GLY A 151 -18.35 18.99 -9.45
C GLY A 151 -17.07 19.18 -10.27
N SER A 152 -17.22 19.40 -11.59
CA SER A 152 -16.06 19.68 -12.43
C SER A 152 -15.33 20.93 -11.93
N VAL A 153 -14.02 21.03 -12.17
CA VAL A 153 -13.29 22.30 -11.97
C VAL A 153 -13.98 23.42 -12.74
N ILE A 154 -14.54 23.09 -13.91
CA ILE A 154 -15.33 23.97 -14.76
C ILE A 154 -16.61 24.43 -14.05
N ASP A 155 -17.43 23.52 -13.50
CA ASP A 155 -18.63 23.89 -12.72
C ASP A 155 -18.32 24.81 -11.54
N LYS A 156 -17.18 24.59 -10.86
CA LYS A 156 -16.75 25.44 -9.76
C LYS A 156 -16.31 26.82 -10.25
N MET A 157 -15.65 26.89 -11.39
CA MET A 157 -15.25 28.14 -12.01
C MET A 157 -16.47 28.91 -12.51
N GLU A 158 -17.43 28.24 -13.14
CA GLU A 158 -18.70 28.84 -13.57
C GLU A 158 -19.52 29.37 -12.40
N ARG A 159 -19.65 28.62 -11.30
CA ARG A 159 -20.32 29.14 -10.08
C ARG A 159 -19.61 30.34 -9.49
N ARG A 160 -18.27 30.34 -9.44
CA ARG A 160 -17.49 31.48 -8.93
C ARG A 160 -17.60 32.70 -9.85
N ALA A 161 -17.62 32.50 -11.17
CA ALA A 161 -17.80 33.57 -12.14
C ALA A 161 -19.22 34.14 -12.05
N GLY A 162 -20.24 33.28 -11.97
CA GLY A 162 -21.63 33.68 -11.77
C GLY A 162 -21.84 34.43 -10.45
N GLU A 163 -21.28 33.96 -9.34
CA GLU A 163 -21.36 34.65 -8.04
C GLU A 163 -20.75 36.06 -8.10
N LYS A 164 -19.61 36.25 -8.79
CA LYS A 164 -18.99 37.58 -8.97
C LYS A 164 -19.85 38.54 -9.79
N ILE A 165 -20.50 38.04 -10.85
CA ILE A 165 -21.34 38.87 -11.73
C ILE A 165 -22.62 39.28 -10.98
N PHE A 166 -23.29 38.35 -10.31
CA PHE A 166 -24.52 38.63 -9.57
C PHE A 166 -24.29 39.43 -8.28
N SER A 167 -23.13 39.29 -7.60
CA SER A 167 -22.80 40.15 -6.46
C SER A 167 -22.49 41.59 -6.89
N SER A 168 -21.99 41.77 -8.12
CA SER A 168 -21.72 43.09 -8.70
C SER A 168 -22.97 43.77 -9.28
N SER A 169 -24.04 43.01 -9.57
CA SER A 169 -25.30 43.57 -10.10
C SER A 169 -26.35 43.88 -9.03
N ASN A 170 -26.09 43.53 -7.77
CA ASN A 170 -26.96 43.81 -6.62
C ASN A 170 -26.40 44.94 -5.72
N MET A 171 -25.51 45.78 -6.27
CA MET A 171 -25.15 47.09 -5.71
C MET A 171 -25.82 48.20 -6.51
#